data_AF-A0A5J4VWE2-F1
#
_entry.id   AF-A0A5J4VWE2-F1
#
_cell.length_a   1.000
_cell.length_b   1.000
_cell.length_c   1.000
_cell.angle_alpha   90.00
_cell.angle_beta   90.00
_cell.angle_gamma   90.00
#
_symmetry.space_group_name_H-M   'P 1'
#
loop_
_entity.id
_entity.type
_entity.pdbx_description
1 polymer ?
#
loop_
_entity_poly.entity_id
_entity_poly.type
_entity_poly.pdbx_seq_one_letter_code
_entity_poly.pdbx_strand_id
1 'polypeptide(L)'
;DFGLARIAQQTQQYYTRVDGTTVYFSPELLEDEDEDSNSGSEEETNITNKKQTHSVVQTKESDLFALGEICYELITLKHPFADLRH
;
A
#
# COMPACT_ATOMS: atom_id res chain seq x y z
N ASP A 1 -11.33 -10.58 9.52
CA ASP A 1 -10.25 -11.45 9.05
C ASP A 1 -8.93 -10.81 9.49
N PHE A 2 -7.98 -11.59 9.98
CA PHE A 2 -6.65 -11.12 10.41
C PHE A 2 -5.52 -11.79 9.59
N GLY A 3 -5.83 -12.41 8.45
CA GLY A 3 -4.84 -13.08 7.58
C GLY A 3 -3.72 -12.17 7.06
N LEU A 4 -3.93 -10.85 7.10
CA LEU A 4 -2.93 -9.82 6.74
C LEU A 4 -2.41 -9.03 7.95
N ALA A 5 -2.85 -9.36 9.17
CA ALA A 5 -2.50 -8.59 10.36
C ALA A 5 -1.04 -8.82 10.76
N ARG A 6 -0.40 -7.75 11.24
CA ARG A 6 0.97 -7.80 11.77
C ARG A 6 0.97 -7.43 13.25
N ILE A 7 1.78 -8.14 14.04
CA ILE A 7 2.04 -7.78 15.44
C ILE A 7 2.89 -6.51 15.46
N ALA A 8 2.37 -5.44 16.07
CA ALA A 8 3.14 -4.23 16.33
C ALA A 8 4.13 -4.49 17.50
N GLN A 9 5.41 -4.66 17.20
CA GLN A 9 6.46 -4.73 18.21
C GLN A 9 6.97 -3.33 18.55
N GLN A 10 7.15 -3.02 19.84
CA GLN A 10 7.52 -1.69 20.35
C GLN A 10 8.87 -1.17 19.84
N THR A 11 9.75 -2.02 19.32
CA THR A 11 11.17 -1.70 19.08
C THR A 11 11.66 -1.93 17.65
N GLN A 12 10.89 -2.56 16.78
CA GLN A 12 11.31 -2.88 15.42
C GLN A 12 10.20 -2.55 14.42
N GLN A 13 10.41 -1.47 13.66
CA GLN A 13 9.61 -1.16 12.48
C GLN A 13 9.95 -2.16 11.39
N TYR A 14 9.18 -3.25 11.32
CA TYR A 14 9.28 -4.18 10.20
C TYR A 14 8.45 -3.65 9.04
N TYR A 15 9.19 -3.09 8.10
CA TYR A 15 8.88 -2.89 6.70
C TYR A 15 8.17 -4.09 6.07
N THR A 16 6.93 -3.90 5.59
CA THR A 16 6.09 -4.96 4.98
C THR A 16 5.69 -4.64 3.56
N ARG A 17 5.65 -5.66 2.70
CA ARG A 17 4.89 -5.59 1.45
C ARG A 17 3.40 -5.54 1.80
N VAL A 18 2.77 -4.41 1.55
CA VAL A 18 1.34 -4.21 1.81
C VAL A 18 0.55 -4.88 0.69
N ASP A 19 -0.43 -5.70 1.05
CA ASP A 19 -1.31 -6.42 0.13
C ASP A 19 -2.75 -6.35 0.67
N GLY A 20 -3.76 -6.65 -0.16
CA GLY A 20 -5.17 -6.59 0.21
C GLY A 20 -6.03 -5.64 -0.63
N THR A 21 -7.15 -5.19 -0.06
CA THR A 21 -8.14 -4.38 -0.79
C THR A 21 -7.75 -2.90 -0.80
N THR A 22 -7.10 -2.47 -1.88
CA THR A 22 -6.49 -1.14 -2.02
C THR A 22 -7.45 0.05 -1.93
N VAL A 23 -8.76 -0.17 -2.08
CA VAL A 23 -9.77 0.90 -1.94
C VAL A 23 -9.84 1.45 -0.51
N TYR A 24 -9.45 0.66 0.49
CA TYR A 24 -9.40 1.09 1.90
C TYR A 24 -8.00 1.49 2.37
N PHE A 25 -7.01 1.54 1.46
CA PHE A 25 -5.64 1.90 1.83
C PHE A 25 -5.58 3.39 2.13
N SER A 26 -4.91 3.70 3.24
CA SER A 26 -4.54 5.06 3.56
C SER A 26 -3.48 5.58 2.58
N PRO A 27 -3.39 6.90 2.37
CA PRO A 27 -2.49 7.47 1.37
C PRO A 27 -1.03 7.11 1.62
N GLU A 28 -0.61 6.97 2.88
CA GLU A 28 0.76 6.56 3.21
C GLU A 28 1.08 5.12 2.81
N LEU A 29 0.07 4.28 2.53
CA LEU A 29 0.20 2.91 2.02
C LEU A 29 0.27 2.82 0.49
N LEU A 30 0.01 3.91 -0.22
CA LEU A 30 0.06 3.96 -1.68
C LEU A 30 1.52 4.20 -2.12
N GLU A 31 1.94 3.50 -3.18
CA GLU A 31 3.23 3.76 -3.82
C GLU A 31 3.09 5.01 -4.71
N ASP A 32 4.05 5.94 -4.66
CA ASP A 32 4.10 7.07 -5.58
C ASP A 32 4.39 6.55 -7.00
N GLU A 33 3.60 6.95 -8.00
CA GLU A 33 3.82 6.59 -9.42
C GLU A 33 4.96 7.40 -10.07
N ASP A 34 6.03 7.70 -9.34
CA ASP A 34 7.17 8.44 -9.89
C ASP A 34 8.14 7.48 -10.62
N GLU A 35 7.87 7.36 -11.93
CA GLU A 35 8.84 7.35 -13.04
C GLU A 35 10.00 6.32 -12.99
N ASP A 36 9.72 5.06 -13.33
CA ASP A 36 10.75 4.14 -13.84
C ASP A 36 10.17 3.17 -14.90
N SER A 37 9.57 3.75 -15.94
CA SER A 37 9.38 3.05 -17.22
C SER A 37 10.69 3.07 -18.02
N ASN A 38 11.75 2.43 -17.51
CA ASN A 38 12.86 2.03 -18.36
C ASN A 38 12.46 0.76 -19.13
N SER A 39 11.76 0.95 -20.25
CA SER A 39 11.57 -0.07 -21.28
C SER A 39 12.91 -0.27 -22.00
N GLY A 40 13.80 -1.04 -21.37
CA GLY A 40 15.10 -1.44 -21.89
C GLY A 40 15.08 -2.93 -22.19
N SER A 41 15.19 -3.23 -23.49
CA SER A 41 15.31 -4.55 -24.12
C SER A 41 16.15 -5.57 -23.34
N GLU A 42 15.66 -6.81 -23.39
CA GLU A 42 16.34 -8.05 -23.04
C GLU A 42 17.79 -8.05 -23.56
N GLU A 43 18.78 -8.07 -22.66
CA GLU A 43 20.04 -8.78 -22.89
C GLU A 43 20.79 -8.99 -21.56
N GLU A 44 21.21 -10.24 -21.37
CA GLU A 44 21.76 -10.81 -20.16
C GLU A 44 23.11 -10.18 -19.79
N THR A 45 23.19 -9.42 -18.68
CA THR A 45 24.45 -9.24 -17.95
C THR A 45 24.21 -9.08 -16.45
N ASN A 46 25.00 -9.82 -15.66
CA ASN A 46 25.13 -9.73 -14.21
C ASN A 46 25.20 -8.28 -13.72
N ILE A 47 24.27 -7.87 -12.86
CA ILE A 47 24.44 -7.02 -11.66
C ILE A 47 23.12 -7.10 -10.89
N THR A 48 23.19 -7.44 -9.61
CA THR A 48 22.09 -7.53 -8.65
C THR A 48 21.37 -6.18 -8.47
N ASN A 49 20.42 -5.87 -9.36
CA ASN A 49 19.50 -4.75 -9.19
C ASN A 49 18.32 -5.21 -8.33
N LYS A 50 18.50 -5.15 -7.00
CA LYS A 50 17.37 -5.23 -6.07
C LYS A 50 16.48 -4.03 -6.37
N LYS A 51 15.39 -4.26 -7.10
CA LYS A 51 14.24 -3.35 -7.23
C LYS A 51 13.98 -2.81 -5.82
N GLN A 52 14.19 -1.51 -5.59
CA GLN A 52 13.94 -0.89 -4.28
C GLN A 52 12.45 -0.99 -4.04
N THR A 53 12.01 -2.08 -3.40
CA THR A 53 10.66 -2.20 -2.89
C THR A 53 10.54 -1.16 -1.79
N HIS A 54 9.90 -0.03 -2.11
CA HIS A 54 9.59 1.01 -1.15
C HIS A 54 8.80 0.33 -0.04
N SER A 55 9.44 0.15 1.11
CA SER A 55 8.76 -0.58 2.16
C SER A 55 7.93 0.38 2.97
N VAL A 56 6.64 0.12 2.94
CA VAL A 56 5.68 0.84 3.75
C VAL A 56 5.42 0.08 5.06
N VAL A 57 5.07 0.83 6.11
CA VAL A 57 4.75 0.29 7.42
C VAL A 57 3.25 0.49 7.67
N GLN A 58 2.49 -0.60 7.79
CA GLN A 58 1.12 -0.52 8.31
C GLN A 58 1.14 -0.02 9.76
N THR A 59 0.37 1.02 10.08
CA THR A 59 0.28 1.55 11.44
C THR A 59 -1.15 1.49 11.97
N LYS A 60 -1.34 1.88 13.23
CA LYS A 60 -2.68 1.98 13.82
C LYS A 60 -3.51 3.05 13.12
N GLU A 61 -2.85 4.09 12.63
CA GLU A 61 -3.45 5.19 11.90
C GLU A 61 -3.97 4.71 10.53
N SER A 62 -3.22 3.83 9.84
CA SER A 62 -3.67 3.19 8.60
C SER A 62 -4.93 2.33 8.83
N ASP A 63 -5.00 1.61 9.95
CA ASP A 63 -6.21 0.84 10.32
C ASP A 63 -7.41 1.78 10.62
N LEU A 64 -7.17 2.93 11.26
CA LEU A 64 -8.21 3.93 11.53
C LEU A 64 -8.74 4.59 10.24
N PHE A 65 -7.86 4.82 9.27
CA PHE A 65 -8.26 5.32 7.95
C PHE A 65 -9.19 4.33 7.25
N ALA A 66 -8.78 3.04 7.18
CA ALA A 66 -9.60 1.99 6.59
C ALA A 66 -10.98 1.88 7.28
N LEU A 67 -11.02 2.01 8.61
CA LEU A 67 -12.28 2.06 9.36
C LEU A 67 -13.16 3.26 8.94
N GLY A 68 -12.56 4.42 8.70
CA GLY A 68 -13.24 5.61 8.21
C GLY A 68 -13.88 5.40 6.83
N GLU A 69 -13.13 4.83 5.89
CA GLU A 69 -13.62 4.45 4.56
C GLU A 69 -14.82 3.49 4.64
N ILE A 70 -14.72 2.44 5.48
CA ILE A 70 -15.81 1.49 5.71
C ILE A 70 -17.04 2.20 6.29
N CYS A 71 -16.87 3.08 7.28
CA CYS A 71 -17.98 3.84 7.84
C CYS A 71 -18.65 4.72 6.79
N TYR A 72 -17.87 5.39 5.94
CA TYR A 72 -18.39 6.18 4.84
C TYR A 72 -19.20 5.32 3.86
N GLU A 73 -18.68 4.17 3.47
CA GLU A 73 -19.35 3.24 2.56
C GLU A 73 -20.66 2.73 3.16
N LEU A 74 -20.69 2.40 4.44
CA LEU A 74 -21.92 1.98 5.12
C LEU A 74 -23.00 3.07 5.12
N ILE A 75 -22.60 4.34 5.24
CA ILE A 75 -23.53 5.47 5.29
C ILE A 75 -24.03 5.84 3.88
N THR A 76 -23.14 5.82 2.89
CA THR A 76 -23.40 6.40 1.56
C THR A 76 -23.63 5.37 0.46
N LEU A 77 -23.29 4.10 0.71
CA LEU A 77 -23.19 3.02 -0.28
C LEU A 77 -22.27 3.38 -1.46
N LYS A 78 -21.22 4.18 -1.20
CA LYS A 78 -20.22 4.62 -2.17
C LYS A 78 -18.82 4.59 -1.54
N HIS A 79 -17.79 4.49 -2.37
CA HIS A 79 -16.42 4.74 -1.94
C HIS A 79 -16.09 6.23 -2.15
N PRO A 80 -15.52 6.92 -1.16
CA PRO A 80 -15.31 8.36 -1.21
C PRO A 80 -14.30 8.79 -2.27
N PHE A 81 -13.36 7.91 -2.64
CA PHE A 81 -12.28 8.20 -3.60
C PHE A 81 -12.31 7.36 -4.89
N ALA A 82 -13.34 6.56 -5.13
CA ALA A 82 -13.41 5.71 -6.33
C ALA A 82 -13.57 6.51 -7.64
N ASP A 83 -14.22 7.67 -7.59
CA ASP A 83 -14.51 8.49 -8.77
C ASP A 83 -13.38 9.49 -9.12
N LEU A 84 -12.28 9.49 -8.35
CA LEU A 84 -11.20 10.49 -8.44
C LEU A 84 -9.94 10.00 -9.19
N ARG A 85 -9.92 8.76 -9.70
CA ARG A 85 -8.83 8.23 -10.54
C ARG A 85 -9.13 8.51 -12.01
N HIS A 86 -8.77 9.70 -12.50
CA HIS A 86 -8.90 10.11 -13.90
C HIS A 86 -7.57 10.64 -14.45
#